data_AF-A0A2D5VHG8-F1
#
_entry.id   AF-A0A2D5VHG8-F1
#
_cell.length_a   1.000
_cell.length_b   1.000
_cell.length_c   1.000
_cell.angle_alpha   90.00
_cell.angle_beta   90.00
_cell.angle_gamma   90.00
#
_symmetry.space_group_name_H-M   'P 1'
#
loop_
_entity.id
_entity.type
_entity.pdbx_description
1 polymer ?
#
loop_
_entity_poly.entity_id
_entity_poly.type
_entity_poly.pdbx_seq_one_letter_code
_entity_poly.pdbx_strand_id
1 'polypeptide(L)'
;MAKIQPGLTLNLHEYGGDAFWFSARHQRGDDDQIWEQHMTDQMILAVAQSGAKLAPADYLPGSFFTRGERGVFWLDAQKRGEGLNLADFAANRYGPSFTIETGMQASFEHRGRVAMLAAQAAVTVFEQRYAS
;
A
#
# COMPACT_ATOMS: atom_id res chain seq x y z
N MET A 1 17.22 4.48 23.50
CA MET A 1 16.44 3.68 22.54
C MET A 1 17.15 3.67 21.20
N ALA A 2 17.23 2.53 20.51
CA ALA A 2 17.77 2.48 19.16
C ALA A 2 16.85 3.24 18.19
N LYS A 3 17.43 3.97 17.24
CA LYS A 3 16.68 4.67 16.19
C LYS A 3 16.24 3.65 15.14
N ILE A 4 14.94 3.39 15.05
CA ILE A 4 14.37 2.50 14.04
C ILE A 4 14.40 3.21 12.67
N GLN A 5 14.89 2.52 11.64
CA GLN A 5 14.88 2.98 10.26
C GLN A 5 14.15 1.92 9.42
N PRO A 6 12.80 1.98 9.36
CA PRO A 6 12.02 0.92 8.73
C PRO A 6 12.17 0.99 7.20
N GLY A 7 12.82 0.00 6.59
CA GLY A 7 12.96 -0.08 5.12
C GLY A 7 11.64 -0.33 4.37
N LEU A 8 10.58 -0.72 5.09
CA LEU A 8 9.22 -0.88 4.58
C LEU A 8 8.24 -0.42 5.66
N THR A 9 7.23 0.36 5.27
CA THR A 9 6.14 0.78 6.17
C THR A 9 4.78 0.38 5.62
N LEU A 10 4.05 -0.45 6.37
CA LEU A 10 2.69 -0.89 6.06
C LEU A 10 1.72 -0.27 7.06
N ASN A 11 0.81 0.57 6.58
CA ASN A 11 -0.18 1.26 7.39
C ASN A 11 -1.56 0.69 7.09
N LEU A 12 -2.11 -0.13 7.98
CA LEU A 12 -3.36 -0.88 7.75
C LEU A 12 -4.56 -0.12 8.33
N HIS A 13 -5.58 0.10 7.50
CA HIS A 13 -6.77 0.91 7.77
C HIS A 13 -8.05 0.19 7.32
N GLU A 14 -9.18 0.76 7.74
CA GLU A 14 -10.50 0.38 7.28
C GLU A 14 -11.30 1.64 6.91
N TYR A 15 -12.18 1.52 5.92
CA TYR A 15 -13.09 2.60 5.52
C TYR A 15 -14.52 2.08 5.35
N GLY A 16 -15.49 2.97 5.29
CA GLY A 16 -16.92 2.64 5.31
C GLY A 16 -17.48 1.84 4.12
N GLY A 17 -16.65 1.45 3.14
CA GLY A 17 -17.06 0.66 1.97
C GLY A 17 -17.04 -0.85 2.20
N ASP A 18 -17.09 -1.61 1.09
CA ASP A 18 -17.05 -3.09 1.09
C ASP A 18 -15.90 -3.68 0.27
N ALA A 19 -15.14 -2.82 -0.43
CA ALA A 19 -14.06 -3.23 -1.32
C ALA A 19 -12.68 -3.03 -0.68
N PHE A 20 -11.67 -3.73 -1.19
CA PHE A 20 -10.26 -3.54 -0.88
C PHE A 20 -9.61 -2.56 -1.85
N TRP A 21 -8.72 -1.72 -1.32
CA TRP A 21 -7.75 -0.99 -2.12
C TRP A 21 -6.51 -0.66 -1.26
N PHE A 22 -5.46 -0.17 -1.90
CA PHE A 22 -4.35 0.43 -1.19
C PHE A 22 -3.76 1.59 -2.00
N SER A 23 -2.97 2.42 -1.33
CA SER A 23 -2.16 3.43 -1.97
C SER A 23 -0.67 3.21 -1.76
N ALA A 24 0.10 3.33 -2.84
CA ALA A 24 1.54 3.38 -2.88
C ALA A 24 2.03 4.82 -3.14
N ARG A 25 3.33 5.07 -2.92
CA ARG A 25 3.94 6.39 -3.12
C ARG A 25 4.90 6.35 -4.29
N HIS A 26 4.90 7.44 -5.06
CA HIS A 26 6.03 7.72 -5.94
C HIS A 26 7.26 8.05 -5.09
N GLN A 27 8.34 7.32 -5.34
CA GLN A 27 9.58 7.42 -4.58
C GLN A 27 10.54 8.43 -5.21
N ARG A 28 11.47 8.95 -4.41
CA ARG A 28 12.45 9.95 -4.87
C ARG A 28 13.58 9.34 -5.69
N GLY A 29 13.89 8.06 -5.49
CA GLY A 29 14.99 7.35 -6.13
C GLY A 29 14.50 6.14 -6.91
N ASP A 30 15.21 5.82 -7.99
CA ASP A 30 14.82 4.78 -8.94
C ASP A 30 14.75 3.38 -8.30
N ASP A 31 15.68 3.06 -7.39
CA ASP A 31 15.70 1.75 -6.72
C ASP A 31 14.44 1.54 -5.85
N ASP A 32 14.13 2.48 -4.96
CA ASP A 32 12.91 2.41 -4.15
C ASP A 32 11.63 2.43 -5.02
N GLN A 33 11.64 3.17 -6.14
CA GLN A 33 10.51 3.22 -7.06
C GLN A 33 10.25 1.86 -7.73
N ILE A 34 11.30 1.16 -8.16
CA ILE A 34 11.21 -0.18 -8.76
C ILE A 34 10.70 -1.19 -7.72
N TRP A 35 11.24 -1.15 -6.50
CA TRP A 35 10.84 -2.07 -5.45
C TRP A 35 9.41 -1.82 -4.95
N GLU A 36 8.99 -0.55 -4.82
CA GLU A 36 7.61 -0.23 -4.46
C GLU A 36 6.61 -0.61 -5.56
N GLN A 37 6.99 -0.48 -6.83
CA GLN A 37 6.19 -0.99 -7.94
C GLN A 37 6.07 -2.52 -7.86
N HIS A 38 7.17 -3.23 -7.67
CA HIS A 38 7.15 -4.70 -7.60
C HIS A 38 6.31 -5.21 -6.41
N MET A 39 6.43 -4.56 -5.25
CA MET A 39 5.57 -4.86 -4.09
C MET A 39 4.09 -4.58 -4.42
N THR A 40 3.79 -3.44 -5.03
CA THR A 40 2.44 -3.07 -5.47
C THR A 40 1.82 -4.16 -6.33
N ASP A 41 2.56 -4.61 -7.35
CA ASP A 41 2.08 -5.63 -8.31
C ASP A 41 1.78 -6.96 -7.60
N GLN A 42 2.67 -7.41 -6.70
CA GLN A 42 2.46 -8.66 -5.95
C GLN A 42 1.34 -8.55 -4.91
N MET A 43 1.21 -7.40 -4.23
CA MET A 43 0.13 -7.13 -3.29
C MET A 43 -1.23 -7.23 -3.99
N ILE A 44 -1.41 -6.53 -5.11
CA ILE A 44 -2.70 -6.52 -5.78
C ILE A 44 -3.02 -7.87 -6.41
N LEU A 45 -2.02 -8.56 -6.97
CA LEU A 45 -2.17 -9.91 -7.52
C LEU A 45 -2.65 -10.89 -6.45
N ALA A 46 -2.00 -10.91 -5.28
CA ALA A 46 -2.37 -11.80 -4.18
C ALA A 46 -3.80 -11.54 -3.70
N VAL A 47 -4.17 -10.27 -3.51
CA VAL A 47 -5.52 -9.91 -3.07
C VAL A 47 -6.57 -10.26 -4.13
N ALA A 48 -6.31 -9.99 -5.40
CA ALA A 48 -7.20 -10.34 -6.51
C ALA A 48 -7.44 -11.84 -6.60
N GLN A 49 -6.38 -12.66 -6.48
CA GLN A 49 -6.48 -14.12 -6.50
C GLN A 49 -7.26 -14.68 -5.31
N SER A 50 -7.31 -13.95 -4.19
CA SER A 50 -8.10 -14.36 -3.02
C SER A 50 -9.61 -14.19 -3.17
N GLY A 51 -10.07 -13.62 -4.30
CA GLY A 51 -11.49 -13.35 -4.55
C GLY A 51 -12.05 -12.15 -3.77
N ALA A 52 -11.19 -11.36 -3.11
CA ALA A 52 -11.62 -10.14 -2.44
C ALA A 52 -12.19 -9.14 -3.46
N LYS A 53 -13.26 -8.45 -3.08
CA LYS A 53 -13.83 -7.37 -3.91
C LYS A 53 -12.80 -6.24 -3.97
N LEU A 54 -12.32 -5.91 -5.16
CA LEU A 54 -11.44 -4.74 -5.36
C LEU A 54 -12.26 -3.48 -5.64
N ALA A 55 -11.72 -2.32 -5.28
CA ALA A 55 -12.36 -1.06 -5.60
C ALA A 55 -12.61 -0.93 -7.12
N PRO A 56 -13.75 -0.35 -7.55
CA PRO A 56 -14.08 -0.17 -8.97
C PRO A 56 -12.99 0.58 -9.74
N ALA A 57 -12.89 0.34 -11.05
CA ALA A 57 -11.88 0.99 -11.90
C ALA A 57 -12.05 2.52 -12.00
N ASP A 58 -13.28 3.01 -11.83
CA ASP A 58 -13.63 4.43 -11.82
C ASP A 58 -13.59 5.06 -10.42
N TYR A 59 -13.36 4.28 -9.36
CA TYR A 59 -13.18 4.80 -8.01
C TYR A 59 -11.88 5.61 -7.91
N LEU A 60 -11.90 6.68 -7.12
CA LEU A 60 -10.72 7.45 -6.75
C LEU A 60 -10.88 7.93 -5.30
N PRO A 61 -9.97 7.59 -4.37
CA PRO A 61 -10.11 7.95 -2.96
C PRO A 61 -10.05 9.46 -2.69
N GLY A 62 -9.45 10.24 -3.59
CA GLY A 62 -9.32 11.68 -3.46
C GLY A 62 -8.52 12.30 -4.61
N SER A 63 -8.53 13.63 -4.69
CA SER A 63 -7.94 14.38 -5.81
C SER A 63 -6.41 14.29 -5.92
N PHE A 64 -5.72 13.91 -4.83
CA PHE A 64 -4.26 13.76 -4.80
C PHE A 64 -3.77 12.41 -5.31
N PHE A 65 -4.68 11.47 -5.59
CA PHE A 65 -4.34 10.15 -6.07
C PHE A 65 -4.39 10.10 -7.60
N THR A 66 -3.51 9.30 -8.18
CA THR A 66 -3.60 8.77 -9.54
C THR A 66 -3.98 7.29 -9.48
N ARG A 67 -4.55 6.76 -10.56
CA ARG A 67 -4.96 5.35 -10.63
C ARG A 67 -3.82 4.50 -11.19
N GLY A 68 -3.60 3.35 -10.57
CA GLY A 68 -2.83 2.23 -11.16
C GLY A 68 -3.80 1.15 -11.66
N GLU A 69 -3.44 -0.11 -11.42
CA GLU A 69 -4.37 -1.23 -11.60
C GLU A 69 -5.59 -1.10 -10.68
N ARG A 70 -6.62 -1.91 -10.94
CA ARG A 70 -7.85 -1.90 -10.13
C ARG A 70 -7.54 -2.16 -8.65
N GLY A 71 -7.90 -1.22 -7.78
CA GLY A 71 -7.60 -1.29 -6.34
C GLY A 71 -6.23 -0.73 -5.94
N VAL A 72 -5.45 -0.21 -6.89
CA VAL A 72 -4.15 0.42 -6.67
C VAL A 72 -4.24 1.91 -6.96
N PHE A 73 -3.84 2.71 -5.98
CA PHE A 73 -3.75 4.15 -6.12
C PHE A 73 -2.32 4.63 -5.86
N TRP A 74 -1.87 5.61 -6.62
CA TRP A 74 -0.55 6.21 -6.45
C TRP A 74 -0.70 7.64 -6.00
N LEU A 75 0.26 8.13 -5.22
CA LEU A 75 0.36 9.54 -4.91
C LEU A 75 1.80 9.96 -4.75
N ASP A 76 2.04 11.26 -4.93
CA ASP A 76 3.35 11.87 -4.69
C ASP A 76 3.37 12.46 -3.27
N ALA A 77 4.16 11.84 -2.38
CA ALA A 77 4.25 12.22 -0.98
C ALA A 77 4.81 13.64 -0.76
N GLN A 78 5.43 14.23 -1.78
CA GLN A 78 5.90 15.62 -1.74
C GLN A 78 4.79 16.63 -2.11
N LYS A 79 3.81 16.21 -2.92
CA LYS A 79 2.73 17.09 -3.41
C LYS A 79 1.53 17.17 -2.47
N ARG A 80 1.19 16.07 -1.78
CA ARG A 80 0.09 16.05 -0.79
C ARG A 80 0.39 16.91 0.45
N GLY A 81 1.65 17.26 0.65
CA GLY A 81 2.00 18.61 1.13
C GLY A 81 2.36 18.78 2.60
N GLU A 82 2.16 17.84 3.52
CA GLU A 82 2.45 18.14 4.95
C GLU A 82 3.17 17.06 5.76
N GLY A 83 3.36 15.84 5.23
CA GLY A 83 4.00 14.75 5.99
C GLY A 83 3.23 14.33 7.25
N LEU A 84 1.98 14.78 7.40
CA LEU A 84 1.09 14.43 8.52
C LEU A 84 0.55 13.00 8.43
N ASN A 85 0.59 12.39 7.23
CA ASN A 85 0.27 10.98 7.06
C ASN A 85 1.54 10.13 7.30
N LEU A 86 1.43 9.11 8.15
CA LEU A 86 2.54 8.21 8.50
C LEU A 86 3.25 7.64 7.28
N ALA A 87 2.49 7.21 6.27
CA ALA A 87 3.07 6.54 5.12
C ALA A 87 3.69 7.54 4.13
N ASP A 88 3.21 8.78 4.08
CA ASP A 88 3.85 9.85 3.31
C ASP A 88 5.16 10.30 3.99
N PHE A 89 5.20 10.36 5.32
CA PHE A 89 6.42 10.59 6.09
C PHE A 89 7.43 9.45 5.88
N ALA A 90 6.98 8.20 5.96
CA ALA A 90 7.84 7.03 5.78
C ALA A 90 8.41 6.95 4.36
N ALA A 91 7.59 7.17 3.34
CA ALA A 91 8.03 7.28 1.94
C ALA A 91 9.13 8.32 1.76
N ASN A 92 8.95 9.50 2.36
CA ASN A 92 9.94 10.56 2.27
C ASN A 92 11.24 10.28 3.03
N ARG A 93 11.23 9.41 4.04
CA ARG A 93 12.33 9.29 5.00
C ARG A 93 13.07 7.96 4.99
N TYR A 94 12.39 6.87 4.68
CA TYR A 94 12.89 5.51 4.92
C TYR A 94 12.72 4.55 3.74
N GLY A 95 11.82 4.82 2.78
CA GLY A 95 11.64 3.99 1.58
C GLY A 95 10.18 3.56 1.37
N PRO A 96 9.93 2.41 0.72
CA PRO A 96 8.58 1.97 0.33
C PRO A 96 7.52 2.07 1.43
N SER A 97 6.34 2.60 1.09
CA SER A 97 5.28 2.77 2.08
C SER A 97 3.85 2.71 1.53
N PHE A 98 3.02 1.91 2.21
CA PHE A 98 1.67 1.60 1.76
C PHE A 98 0.61 1.98 2.79
N THR A 99 -0.53 2.46 2.30
CA THR A 99 -1.76 2.53 3.09
C THR A 99 -2.71 1.48 2.55
N ILE A 100 -3.08 0.50 3.36
CA ILE A 100 -3.96 -0.61 3.00
C ILE A 100 -5.34 -0.34 3.58
N GLU A 101 -6.38 -0.49 2.77
CA GLU A 101 -7.75 -0.10 3.13
C GLU A 101 -8.70 -1.26 2.87
N THR A 102 -9.29 -1.77 3.96
CA THR A 102 -10.33 -2.81 3.87
C THR A 102 -11.72 -2.22 4.14
N GLY A 103 -12.71 -2.62 3.35
CA GLY A 103 -14.08 -2.16 3.52
C GLY A 103 -14.76 -2.76 4.75
N MET A 104 -15.19 -1.91 5.69
CA MET A 104 -15.85 -2.30 6.95
C MET A 104 -17.15 -3.10 6.78
N GLN A 105 -17.77 -3.07 5.60
CA GLN A 105 -18.99 -3.84 5.33
C GLN A 105 -18.74 -5.35 5.15
N ALA A 106 -17.48 -5.77 4.96
CA ALA A 106 -17.09 -7.18 4.98
C ALA A 106 -16.96 -7.72 6.42
N SER A 107 -16.99 -9.05 6.58
CA SER A 107 -16.78 -9.67 7.90
C SER A 107 -15.39 -9.34 8.45
N PHE A 108 -15.26 -9.23 9.78
CA PHE A 108 -13.99 -8.94 10.44
C PHE A 108 -12.88 -9.93 10.04
N GLU A 109 -13.20 -11.22 9.99
CA GLU A 109 -12.28 -12.27 9.54
C GLU A 109 -11.81 -12.03 8.10
N HIS A 110 -12.73 -11.68 7.19
CA HIS A 110 -12.38 -11.38 5.81
C HIS A 110 -11.46 -10.16 5.72
N ARG A 111 -11.77 -9.09 6.44
CA ARG A 111 -10.95 -7.86 6.48
C ARG A 111 -9.54 -8.13 6.99
N GLY A 112 -9.43 -8.83 8.13
CA GLY A 112 -8.14 -9.21 8.70
C GLY A 112 -7.33 -10.08 7.73
N ARG A 113 -7.95 -11.11 7.14
CA ARG A 113 -7.29 -12.01 6.19
C ARG A 113 -6.76 -11.26 4.96
N VAL A 114 -7.56 -10.36 4.37
CA VAL A 114 -7.18 -9.63 3.16
C VAL A 114 -6.07 -8.60 3.45
N ALA A 115 -6.16 -7.87 4.56
CA ALA A 115 -5.09 -6.95 4.96
C ALA A 115 -3.77 -7.68 5.22
N MET A 116 -3.82 -8.84 5.89
CA MET A 116 -2.65 -9.68 6.12
C MET A 116 -2.06 -10.23 4.82
N LEU A 117 -2.89 -10.64 3.87
CA LEU A 117 -2.42 -11.14 2.58
C LEU A 117 -1.64 -10.09 1.80
N ALA A 118 -2.15 -8.85 1.75
CA ALA A 118 -1.43 -7.73 1.14
C ALA A 118 -0.11 -7.46 1.86
N ALA A 119 -0.11 -7.42 3.20
CA ALA A 119 1.09 -7.20 3.99
C ALA A 119 2.16 -8.30 3.76
N GLN A 120 1.75 -9.56 3.73
CA GLN A 120 2.65 -10.70 3.50
C GLN A 120 3.25 -10.67 2.10
N ALA A 121 2.47 -10.33 1.08
CA ALA A 121 2.96 -10.16 -0.28
C ALA A 121 4.02 -9.05 -0.37
N ALA A 122 3.76 -7.89 0.24
CA ALA A 122 4.73 -6.79 0.31
C ALA A 122 6.03 -7.21 1.02
N VAL A 123 5.92 -7.86 2.18
CA VAL A 123 7.07 -8.34 2.95
C VAL A 123 7.87 -9.39 2.17
N THR A 124 7.21 -10.30 1.46
CA THR A 124 7.89 -11.33 0.66
C THR A 124 8.76 -10.69 -0.43
N VAL A 125 8.25 -9.69 -1.14
CA VAL A 125 9.02 -8.95 -2.15
C VAL A 125 10.11 -8.10 -1.50
N PHE A 126 9.82 -7.49 -0.35
CA PHE A 126 10.82 -6.74 0.41
C PHE A 126 11.99 -7.62 0.86
N GLU A 127 11.73 -8.85 1.31
CA GLU A 127 12.79 -9.79 1.68
C GLU A 127 13.66 -10.16 0.47
N GLN A 128 13.09 -10.27 -0.74
CA GLN A 128 13.86 -10.51 -1.97
C GLN A 128 14.86 -9.41 -2.28
N ARG A 129 14.56 -8.15 -1.90
CA ARG A 129 15.49 -7.01 -2.06
C ARG A 129 16.78 -7.20 -1.27
N TYR A 130 16.72 -7.92 -0.14
CA TYR A 130 17.84 -8.11 0.78
C TYR A 130 18.34 -9.55 0.86
N ALA A 131 17.72 -10.47 0.12
CA ALA A 131 18.20 -11.84 -0.01
C ALA A 131 19.54 -11.82 -0.77
N SER A 132 20.63 -12.09 -0.06
CA SER A 132 21.99 -12.23 -0.60
C SER A 132 22.30 -13.70 -0.85
#